data_AF-A0A858RGF5-F1
#
_entry.id   AF-A0A858RGF5-F1
#
_cell.length_a   1.000
_cell.length_b   1.000
_cell.length_c   1.000
_cell.angle_alpha   90.00
_cell.angle_beta   90.00
_cell.angle_gamma   90.00
#
_symmetry.space_group_name_H-M   'P 1'
#
loop_
_entity.id
_entity.type
_entity.pdbx_description
1 polymer ?
#
loop_
_entity_poly.entity_id
_entity_poly.type
_entity_poly.pdbx_seq_one_letter_code
_entity_poly.pdbx_strand_id
1 'polypeptide(L)'
;MTSRFSLSSAVLLAASLMAPCAPAAVLFTDNFTVDANVNDPNYQYNVSGRQGGTLSTLTYTARFPDLGSQEQVGNASTFPGNSNALLLAFGGAVRIDYDFATVPAPIEISFDGIISNGVSGDDTNWISLNIGRLDQTNFVTTGEFGILFRANGGTQYFDHSGSGITGASGTNIGFNAFTDYRVILSDTEGTGSPFGTNGSKVSYYQGGNLLGTIDIGQLSATSGYIGLGATSVGGMDNLRISSVPEPSVAVMAGLVGLLSLRRRR
;
A
#
# COMPACT_ATOMS: atom_id res chain seq x y z
N MET A 1 -32.16 56.96 -45.45
CA MET A 1 -32.27 56.42 -44.09
C MET A 1 -31.64 55.04 -44.07
N THR A 2 -30.37 54.96 -43.72
CA THR A 2 -29.55 53.74 -43.74
C THR A 2 -29.44 53.18 -42.33
N SER A 3 -30.12 52.06 -42.08
CA SER A 3 -30.09 51.32 -40.82
C SER A 3 -28.83 50.45 -40.74
N ARG A 4 -27.98 50.70 -39.73
CA ARG A 4 -26.81 49.88 -39.40
C ARG A 4 -27.23 48.79 -38.40
N PHE A 5 -27.13 47.52 -38.78
CA PHE A 5 -27.19 46.41 -37.84
C PHE A 5 -25.78 46.13 -37.30
N SER A 6 -25.60 46.36 -36.00
CA SER A 6 -24.42 45.93 -35.23
C SER A 6 -24.75 44.62 -34.54
N LEU A 7 -24.19 43.50 -35.02
CA LEU A 7 -24.22 42.22 -34.30
C LEU A 7 -23.05 42.20 -33.31
N SER A 8 -23.36 42.48 -32.05
CA SER A 8 -22.42 42.33 -30.94
C SER A 8 -22.17 40.86 -30.66
N SER A 9 -20.91 40.44 -30.76
CA SER A 9 -20.40 39.12 -30.38
C SER A 9 -20.70 38.82 -28.91
N ALA A 10 -21.53 37.81 -28.65
CA ALA A 10 -21.62 37.18 -27.34
C ALA A 10 -20.43 36.22 -27.18
N VAL A 11 -19.40 36.66 -26.45
CA VAL A 11 -18.35 35.77 -25.96
C VAL A 11 -18.94 35.00 -24.79
N LEU A 12 -19.22 33.71 -25.01
CA LEU A 12 -19.61 32.78 -23.95
C LEU A 12 -18.35 32.50 -23.11
N LEU A 13 -18.27 33.08 -21.91
CA LEU A 13 -17.21 32.78 -20.95
C LEU A 13 -17.52 31.42 -20.32
N ALA A 14 -16.90 30.35 -20.82
CA ALA A 14 -16.95 29.04 -20.19
C ALA A 14 -16.13 29.07 -18.89
N ALA A 15 -16.78 29.39 -17.78
CA ALA A 15 -16.24 29.14 -16.45
C ALA A 15 -16.28 27.63 -16.19
N SER A 16 -15.21 26.91 -16.54
CA SER A 16 -15.02 25.55 -16.07
C SER A 16 -14.83 25.59 -14.55
N LEU A 17 -15.86 25.16 -13.82
CA LEU A 17 -15.79 24.88 -12.39
C LEU A 17 -14.68 23.85 -12.16
N MET A 18 -13.52 24.32 -11.71
CA MET A 18 -12.44 23.45 -11.27
C MET A 18 -12.80 22.92 -9.88
N ALA A 19 -13.29 21.68 -9.82
CA ALA A 19 -13.38 20.97 -8.55
C ALA A 19 -11.95 20.74 -8.03
N PRO A 20 -11.61 21.19 -6.80
CA PRO A 20 -10.31 20.86 -6.21
C PRO A 20 -10.23 19.34 -6.04
N CYS A 21 -9.09 18.76 -6.40
CA CYS A 21 -8.83 17.36 -6.10
C CYS A 21 -8.85 17.16 -4.58
N ALA A 22 -9.56 16.13 -4.11
CA ALA A 22 -9.61 15.82 -2.69
C ALA A 22 -8.21 15.45 -2.19
N PRO A 23 -7.74 16.00 -1.05
CA PRO A 23 -6.43 15.66 -0.51
C PRO A 23 -6.36 14.18 -0.10
N ALA A 24 -5.15 13.63 -0.10
CA ALA A 24 -4.90 12.24 0.32
C ALA A 24 -5.35 12.08 1.77
N ALA A 25 -6.31 11.18 2.03
CA ALA A 25 -6.71 10.85 3.39
C ALA A 25 -5.81 9.74 3.93
N VAL A 26 -5.18 9.97 5.09
CA VAL A 26 -4.53 8.91 5.85
C VAL A 26 -5.62 8.12 6.56
N LEU A 27 -5.86 6.91 6.08
CA LEU A 27 -6.94 6.05 6.58
C LEU A 27 -6.53 5.39 7.89
N PHE A 28 -5.32 4.84 7.92
CA PHE A 28 -4.81 4.08 9.06
C PHE A 28 -3.29 4.22 9.17
N THR A 29 -2.79 4.29 10.39
CA THR A 29 -1.36 4.16 10.71
C THR A 29 -1.17 3.28 11.94
N ASP A 30 -0.08 2.53 12.01
CA ASP A 30 0.40 1.85 13.23
C ASP A 30 1.93 1.90 13.25
N ASN A 31 2.52 2.43 14.33
CA ASN A 31 3.97 2.45 14.56
C ASN A 31 4.43 1.37 15.56
N PHE A 32 3.52 0.44 15.89
CA PHE A 32 3.73 -0.72 16.75
C PHE A 32 4.42 -0.43 18.10
N THR A 33 4.36 0.82 18.55
CA THR A 33 5.01 1.30 19.76
C THR A 33 4.25 0.84 21.01
N VAL A 34 4.93 0.05 21.83
CA VAL A 34 4.40 -0.55 23.06
C VAL A 34 5.44 -0.48 24.18
N ASP A 35 5.00 -0.72 25.43
CA ASP A 35 5.86 -0.64 26.61
C ASP A 35 6.53 -1.96 27.03
N ALA A 36 6.14 -3.07 26.40
CA ALA A 36 6.60 -4.40 26.74
C ALA A 36 6.70 -5.27 25.50
N ASN A 37 7.54 -6.30 25.59
CA ASN A 37 7.63 -7.32 24.58
C ASN A 37 6.50 -8.35 24.76
N VAL A 38 5.56 -8.41 23.81
CA VAL A 38 4.36 -9.26 23.91
C VAL A 38 4.06 -9.97 22.60
N ASN A 39 3.77 -11.28 22.69
CA ASN A 39 3.35 -12.12 21.55
C ASN A 39 1.87 -11.91 21.23
N ASP A 40 1.48 -10.67 20.98
CA ASP A 40 0.14 -10.30 20.55
C ASP A 40 0.23 -8.99 19.75
N PRO A 41 -0.05 -9.00 18.43
CA PRO A 41 -0.04 -7.77 17.64
C PRO A 41 -1.05 -6.72 18.14
N ASN A 42 -2.05 -7.13 18.93
CA ASN A 42 -3.05 -6.25 19.51
C ASN A 42 -2.66 -5.68 20.88
N TYR A 43 -1.52 -6.05 21.46
CA TYR A 43 -1.12 -5.53 22.77
C TYR A 43 -1.00 -4.00 22.76
N GLN A 44 -1.82 -3.28 23.53
CA GLN A 44 -1.86 -1.81 23.56
C GLN A 44 -2.27 -1.12 22.25
N TYR A 45 -2.98 -1.81 21.35
CA TYR A 45 -3.43 -1.26 20.07
C TYR A 45 -4.22 0.06 20.17
N ASN A 46 -4.93 0.26 21.29
CA ASN A 46 -5.77 1.43 21.58
C ASN A 46 -5.08 2.52 22.42
N VAL A 47 -3.77 2.40 22.69
CA VAL A 47 -3.02 3.43 23.40
C VAL A 47 -2.73 4.61 22.47
N SER A 48 -2.82 5.82 23.01
CA SER A 48 -2.60 7.04 22.25
C SER A 48 -1.23 7.07 21.59
N GLY A 49 -1.20 7.44 20.31
CA GLY A 49 0.04 7.57 19.54
C GLY A 49 0.53 6.28 18.90
N ARG A 50 -0.05 5.11 19.22
CA ARG A 50 0.27 3.87 18.52
C ARG A 50 -0.40 3.81 17.15
N GLN A 51 -1.72 3.92 17.15
CA GLN A 51 -2.53 3.97 15.93
C GLN A 51 -3.07 5.38 15.65
N GLY A 52 -3.36 5.65 14.39
CA GLY A 52 -3.90 6.93 13.92
C GLY A 52 -4.57 6.84 12.55
N GLY A 53 -4.95 7.99 12.00
CA GLY A 53 -5.70 8.09 10.73
C GLY A 53 -7.17 8.47 10.94
N THR A 54 -7.96 8.39 9.87
CA THR A 54 -9.39 8.72 9.89
C THR A 54 -10.27 7.56 10.34
N LEU A 55 -9.79 6.32 10.28
CA LEU A 55 -10.49 5.15 10.80
C LEU A 55 -10.37 5.07 12.33
N SER A 56 -11.35 4.44 12.98
CA SER A 56 -11.21 4.05 14.38
C SER A 56 -10.06 3.07 14.56
N THR A 57 -9.53 2.95 15.77
CA THR A 57 -8.54 1.94 16.15
C THR A 57 -8.95 0.55 15.64
N LEU A 58 -8.02 -0.16 15.01
CA LEU A 58 -8.23 -1.46 14.38
C LEU A 58 -7.40 -2.54 15.07
N THR A 59 -7.91 -3.77 15.04
CA THR A 59 -7.20 -4.96 15.51
C THR A 59 -6.57 -5.74 14.35
N TYR A 60 -5.71 -6.67 14.70
CA TYR A 60 -5.06 -7.62 13.82
C TYR A 60 -5.52 -9.04 14.13
N THR A 61 -5.76 -9.81 13.07
CA THR A 61 -5.94 -11.26 13.16
C THR A 61 -4.62 -11.94 12.79
N ALA A 62 -4.08 -12.75 13.70
CA ALA A 62 -2.88 -13.55 13.44
C ALA A 62 -3.22 -14.80 12.61
N ARG A 63 -2.28 -15.26 11.77
CA ARG A 63 -2.41 -16.50 11.00
C ARG A 63 -2.49 -17.73 11.91
N PHE A 64 -1.76 -17.70 13.02
CA PHE A 64 -1.63 -18.82 13.94
C PHE A 64 -1.85 -18.37 15.40
N PRO A 65 -3.10 -17.95 15.75
CA PRO A 65 -3.38 -17.35 17.05
C PRO A 65 -3.05 -18.31 18.22
N ASP A 66 -3.12 -19.62 17.99
CA ASP A 66 -2.87 -20.64 19.01
C ASP A 66 -1.40 -21.08 19.12
N LEU A 67 -0.52 -20.62 18.21
CA LEU A 67 0.91 -20.99 18.23
C LEU A 67 1.78 -19.96 18.98
N GLY A 68 1.21 -18.81 19.35
CA GLY A 68 1.67 -17.93 20.43
C GLY A 68 3.10 -17.37 20.37
N SER A 69 3.77 -17.40 19.21
CA SER A 69 5.18 -16.97 19.11
C SER A 69 5.66 -16.61 17.70
N GLN A 70 4.75 -16.38 16.75
CA GLN A 70 5.09 -16.06 15.35
C GLN A 70 4.82 -14.59 15.00
N GLU A 71 4.34 -13.84 15.98
CA GLU A 71 3.87 -12.47 15.93
C GLU A 71 4.18 -11.83 17.28
N GLN A 72 4.81 -10.65 17.26
CA GLN A 72 5.24 -10.00 18.48
C GLN A 72 5.33 -8.49 18.25
N VAL A 73 5.10 -7.71 19.29
CA VAL A 73 5.34 -6.26 19.30
C VAL A 73 6.30 -5.91 20.44
N GLY A 74 7.04 -4.81 20.28
CA GLY A 74 7.89 -4.26 21.36
C GLY A 74 9.25 -4.92 21.55
N ASN A 75 9.65 -5.84 20.66
CA ASN A 75 10.96 -6.48 20.75
C ASN A 75 12.05 -5.68 20.03
N ALA A 76 12.51 -4.62 20.71
CA ALA A 76 13.59 -3.76 20.23
C ALA A 76 14.97 -4.46 20.13
N SER A 77 15.13 -5.66 20.72
CA SER A 77 16.42 -6.35 20.80
C SER A 77 16.73 -7.25 19.59
N THR A 78 15.72 -7.61 18.80
CA THR A 78 15.90 -8.54 17.67
C THR A 78 16.47 -7.87 16.42
N PHE A 79 16.28 -6.55 16.27
CA PHE A 79 16.76 -5.80 15.11
C PHE A 79 17.61 -4.60 15.51
N PRO A 80 18.68 -4.28 14.75
CA PRO A 80 19.42 -3.04 14.98
C PRO A 80 18.51 -1.83 14.74
N GLY A 81 18.59 -0.85 15.62
CA GLY A 81 17.80 0.38 15.54
C GLY A 81 16.75 0.55 16.65
N ASN A 82 16.55 -0.45 17.52
CA ASN A 82 15.77 -0.32 18.76
C ASN A 82 14.31 0.13 18.54
N SER A 83 13.70 -0.17 17.40
CA SER A 83 12.31 0.22 17.12
C SER A 83 11.33 -0.83 17.63
N ASN A 84 10.22 -0.33 18.19
CA ASN A 84 9.06 -1.13 18.53
C ASN A 84 8.34 -1.50 17.22
N ALA A 85 8.83 -2.54 16.54
CA ALA A 85 8.21 -3.04 15.31
C ALA A 85 7.17 -4.11 15.61
N LEU A 86 6.34 -4.42 14.62
CA LEU A 86 5.69 -5.73 14.48
C LEU A 86 6.72 -6.73 13.99
N LEU A 87 7.00 -7.76 14.77
CA LEU A 87 7.87 -8.87 14.40
C LEU A 87 7.01 -10.04 13.95
N LEU A 88 7.43 -10.66 12.85
CA LEU A 88 6.82 -11.87 12.32
C LEU A 88 7.90 -12.93 12.13
N ALA A 89 7.62 -14.17 12.53
CA ALA A 89 8.60 -15.24 12.55
C ALA A 89 8.03 -16.54 11.95
N PHE A 90 8.88 -17.30 11.24
CA PHE A 90 8.62 -18.69 10.83
C PHE A 90 7.35 -18.90 10.01
N GLY A 91 7.05 -17.99 9.08
CA GLY A 91 5.82 -18.02 8.30
C GLY A 91 4.65 -17.29 8.98
N GLY A 92 4.92 -16.61 10.08
CA GLY A 92 4.00 -15.74 10.78
C GLY A 92 3.47 -14.62 9.89
N ALA A 93 2.21 -14.29 10.10
CA ALA A 93 1.53 -13.23 9.37
C ALA A 93 0.36 -12.68 10.19
N VAL A 94 0.07 -11.40 10.02
CA VAL A 94 -1.07 -10.71 10.62
C VAL A 94 -1.87 -9.97 9.56
N ARG A 95 -3.16 -9.79 9.79
CA ARG A 95 -4.07 -9.11 8.88
C ARG A 95 -4.87 -8.06 9.64
N ILE A 96 -4.98 -6.87 9.07
CA ILE A 96 -5.78 -5.78 9.63
C ILE A 96 -7.25 -6.17 9.51
N ASP A 97 -8.01 -6.07 10.60
CA ASP A 97 -9.44 -6.36 10.64
C ASP A 97 -10.27 -5.17 10.10
N TYR A 98 -10.05 -4.86 8.83
CA TYR A 98 -10.78 -3.85 8.08
C TYR A 98 -10.75 -4.16 6.58
N ASP A 99 -11.91 -4.07 5.95
CA ASP A 99 -12.04 -4.26 4.51
C ASP A 99 -11.79 -2.94 3.77
N PHE A 100 -10.58 -2.77 3.22
CA PHE A 100 -10.23 -1.59 2.44
C PHE A 100 -10.88 -1.56 1.05
N ALA A 101 -11.65 -2.59 0.65
CA ALA A 101 -12.43 -2.56 -0.59
C ALA A 101 -13.53 -1.49 -0.58
N THR A 102 -13.92 -0.99 0.60
CA THR A 102 -14.88 0.10 0.72
C THR A 102 -14.31 1.47 0.32
N VAL A 103 -13.01 1.58 0.06
CA VAL A 103 -12.36 2.84 -0.31
C VAL A 103 -12.52 3.07 -1.82
N PRO A 104 -13.24 4.12 -2.26
CA PRO A 104 -13.56 4.36 -3.66
C PRO A 104 -12.43 5.10 -4.40
N ALA A 105 -11.18 4.84 -4.05
CA ALA A 105 -10.00 5.51 -4.58
C ALA A 105 -8.82 4.53 -4.62
N PRO A 106 -7.74 4.83 -5.36
CA PRO A 106 -6.52 4.06 -5.24
C PRO A 106 -5.99 4.12 -3.81
N ILE A 107 -5.34 3.06 -3.37
CA ILE A 107 -4.80 2.91 -2.01
C ILE A 107 -3.29 2.78 -2.08
N GLU A 108 -2.60 3.56 -1.26
CA GLU A 108 -1.18 3.41 -0.99
C GLU A 108 -1.00 2.76 0.38
N ILE A 109 -0.18 1.72 0.42
CA ILE A 109 0.25 1.00 1.63
C ILE A 109 1.77 1.16 1.71
N SER A 110 2.27 1.73 2.80
CA SER A 110 3.70 1.90 3.05
C SER A 110 4.08 1.44 4.43
N PHE A 111 5.30 0.92 4.58
CA PHE A 111 5.89 0.52 5.86
C PHE A 111 7.41 0.46 5.76
N ASP A 112 8.09 0.63 6.88
CA ASP A 112 9.51 0.33 7.02
C ASP A 112 9.67 -1.15 7.33
N GLY A 113 10.30 -1.91 6.43
CA GLY A 113 10.51 -3.33 6.57
C GLY A 113 11.96 -3.68 6.86
N ILE A 114 12.19 -4.69 7.71
CA ILE A 114 13.51 -5.27 7.97
C ILE A 114 13.44 -6.79 7.82
N ILE A 115 14.40 -7.36 7.12
CA ILE A 115 14.53 -8.81 6.95
C ILE A 115 15.72 -9.26 7.80
N SER A 116 15.48 -10.17 8.75
CA SER A 116 16.54 -10.71 9.57
C SER A 116 17.35 -11.74 8.79
N ASN A 117 18.65 -11.81 9.08
CA ASN A 117 19.42 -13.03 8.80
C ASN A 117 19.03 -14.18 9.74
N GLY A 118 18.18 -13.92 10.75
CA GLY A 118 17.50 -14.89 11.59
C GLY A 118 18.38 -16.06 11.99
N VAL A 119 17.92 -17.26 11.62
CA VAL A 119 18.58 -18.56 11.84
C VAL A 119 19.34 -19.04 10.59
N SER A 120 19.11 -18.44 9.43
CA SER A 120 19.74 -18.78 8.16
C SER A 120 20.11 -17.51 7.39
N GLY A 121 21.37 -17.40 6.97
CA GLY A 121 21.84 -16.35 6.05
C GLY A 121 21.33 -16.51 4.62
N ASP A 122 20.16 -17.14 4.44
CA ASP A 122 19.50 -17.38 3.16
C ASP A 122 18.93 -16.06 2.63
N ASP A 123 19.58 -15.50 1.61
CA ASP A 123 19.22 -14.21 1.03
C ASP A 123 17.87 -14.21 0.28
N THR A 124 17.25 -15.39 0.16
CA THR A 124 15.91 -15.55 -0.37
C THR A 124 14.82 -15.31 0.70
N ASN A 125 15.20 -15.15 1.97
CA ASN A 125 14.29 -14.73 3.04
C ASN A 125 13.57 -13.43 2.69
N TRP A 126 12.32 -13.32 3.14
CA TRP A 126 11.42 -12.25 2.73
C TRP A 126 10.50 -11.75 3.84
N ILE A 127 10.04 -10.53 3.62
CA ILE A 127 8.79 -9.99 4.15
C ILE A 127 7.77 -9.84 3.01
N SER A 128 6.48 -9.77 3.36
CA SER A 128 5.40 -9.76 2.38
C SER A 128 4.28 -8.80 2.74
N LEU A 129 3.58 -8.39 1.69
CA LEU A 129 2.25 -7.81 1.76
C LEU A 129 1.28 -8.70 1.00
N ASN A 130 0.08 -8.90 1.52
CA ASN A 130 -0.97 -9.65 0.84
C ASN A 130 -2.35 -9.00 0.99
N ILE A 131 -3.21 -9.23 0.02
CA ILE A 131 -4.59 -8.76 -0.06
C ILE A 131 -5.49 -10.00 -0.20
N GLY A 132 -6.56 -10.05 0.58
CA GLY A 132 -7.50 -11.17 0.52
C GLY A 132 -8.67 -11.00 1.48
N ARG A 133 -9.38 -12.09 1.75
CA ARG A 133 -10.57 -12.10 2.62
C ARG A 133 -10.20 -12.42 4.05
N LEU A 134 -10.92 -11.88 5.03
CA LEU A 134 -10.70 -12.16 6.45
C LEU A 134 -10.68 -13.66 6.80
N ASP A 135 -11.56 -14.44 6.16
CA ASP A 135 -11.73 -15.89 6.40
C ASP A 135 -10.67 -16.79 5.72
N GLN A 136 -9.79 -16.22 4.89
CA GLN A 136 -8.71 -16.96 4.25
C GLN A 136 -7.48 -17.02 5.14
N THR A 137 -6.70 -18.10 5.00
CA THR A 137 -5.35 -18.16 5.56
C THR A 137 -4.56 -16.92 5.15
N ASN A 138 -4.02 -16.21 6.13
CA ASN A 138 -3.24 -15.02 5.89
C ASN A 138 -1.82 -15.40 5.48
N PHE A 139 -1.63 -15.66 4.19
CA PHE A 139 -0.33 -15.99 3.62
C PHE A 139 -0.24 -15.48 2.18
N VAL A 140 0.97 -15.16 1.74
CA VAL A 140 1.20 -14.47 0.46
C VAL A 140 0.64 -15.23 -0.76
N THR A 141 0.52 -16.57 -0.68
CA THR A 141 0.09 -17.41 -1.81
C THR A 141 -1.39 -17.74 -1.82
N THR A 142 -2.15 -17.37 -0.78
CA THR A 142 -3.54 -17.82 -0.56
C THR A 142 -4.58 -16.71 -0.68
N GLY A 143 -4.15 -15.49 -1.00
CA GLY A 143 -5.02 -14.32 -1.21
C GLY A 143 -5.31 -14.04 -2.69
N GLU A 144 -5.92 -12.88 -2.94
CA GLU A 144 -6.15 -12.36 -4.30
C GLU A 144 -4.86 -11.83 -4.91
N PHE A 145 -4.09 -11.10 -4.09
CA PHE A 145 -2.78 -10.61 -4.46
C PHE A 145 -1.79 -10.79 -3.30
N GLY A 146 -0.54 -11.06 -3.63
CA GLY A 146 0.55 -11.04 -2.66
C GLY A 146 1.86 -10.66 -3.31
N ILE A 147 2.73 -9.99 -2.56
CA ILE A 147 4.08 -9.64 -3.01
C ILE A 147 5.10 -9.92 -1.91
N LEU A 148 6.23 -10.50 -2.33
CA LEU A 148 7.41 -10.76 -1.53
C LEU A 148 8.50 -9.75 -1.86
N PHE A 149 9.13 -9.23 -0.81
CA PHE A 149 10.37 -8.48 -0.90
C PHE A 149 11.47 -9.29 -0.21
N ARG A 150 12.53 -9.65 -0.95
CA ARG A 150 13.61 -10.52 -0.47
C ARG A 150 14.83 -9.72 -0.06
N ALA A 151 15.64 -10.28 0.85
CA ALA A 151 16.89 -9.67 1.31
C ALA A 151 17.86 -9.41 0.15
N ASN A 152 17.91 -10.32 -0.84
CA ASN A 152 18.72 -10.15 -2.05
C ASN A 152 18.18 -9.10 -3.05
N GLY A 153 17.10 -8.40 -2.74
CA GLY A 153 16.46 -7.40 -3.60
C GLY A 153 15.49 -7.98 -4.62
N GLY A 154 15.38 -9.31 -4.74
CA GLY A 154 14.40 -9.95 -5.60
C GLY A 154 12.96 -9.73 -5.10
N THR A 155 12.02 -9.65 -6.04
CA THR A 155 10.59 -9.68 -5.72
C THR A 155 9.89 -10.84 -6.40
N GLN A 156 8.79 -11.29 -5.82
CA GLN A 156 7.90 -12.29 -6.40
C GLN A 156 6.48 -11.95 -6.01
N TYR A 157 5.55 -12.00 -6.96
CA TYR A 157 4.16 -11.71 -6.70
C TYR A 157 3.26 -12.88 -7.07
N PHE A 158 2.05 -12.87 -6.53
CA PHE A 158 1.02 -13.87 -6.71
C PHE A 158 -0.26 -13.12 -7.08
N ASP A 159 -0.89 -13.55 -8.16
CA ASP A 159 -2.08 -12.91 -8.72
C ASP A 159 -3.11 -14.00 -9.01
N HIS A 160 -3.90 -14.36 -8.00
CA HIS A 160 -4.92 -15.43 -8.02
C HIS A 160 -4.43 -16.85 -8.36
N SER A 161 -3.17 -17.02 -8.79
CA SER A 161 -2.68 -18.22 -9.47
C SER A 161 -2.06 -19.26 -8.52
N GLY A 162 -1.88 -18.92 -7.24
CA GLY A 162 -1.15 -19.73 -6.25
C GLY A 162 0.33 -19.98 -6.57
N SER A 163 0.78 -19.59 -7.78
CA SER A 163 2.12 -19.79 -8.32
C SER A 163 2.82 -18.45 -8.37
N GLY A 164 4.04 -18.40 -7.82
CA GLY A 164 4.77 -17.13 -7.75
C GLY A 164 5.33 -16.72 -9.09
N ILE A 165 5.03 -15.50 -9.50
CA ILE A 165 5.55 -14.86 -10.71
C ILE A 165 6.73 -13.98 -10.31
N THR A 166 7.87 -14.16 -10.97
CA THR A 166 9.07 -13.34 -10.71
C THR A 166 8.76 -11.88 -11.01
N GLY A 167 8.95 -11.03 -10.00
CA GLY A 167 8.83 -9.58 -10.14
C GLY A 167 10.16 -8.94 -10.53
N ALA A 168 10.19 -7.60 -10.52
CA ALA A 168 11.41 -6.85 -10.75
C ALA A 168 12.38 -6.97 -9.56
N SER A 169 13.68 -6.89 -9.83
CA SER A 169 14.68 -6.82 -8.77
C SER A 169 14.96 -5.36 -8.41
N GLY A 170 14.96 -5.07 -7.12
CA GLY A 170 15.42 -3.80 -6.57
C GLY A 170 16.87 -3.86 -6.11
N THR A 171 17.23 -2.93 -5.23
CA THR A 171 18.56 -2.92 -4.60
C THR A 171 18.66 -4.10 -3.62
N ASN A 172 19.81 -4.77 -3.63
CA ASN A 172 20.15 -5.73 -2.60
C ASN A 172 20.39 -4.97 -1.30
N ILE A 173 19.38 -4.99 -0.43
CA ILE A 173 19.41 -4.34 0.89
C ILE A 173 20.11 -5.19 1.94
N GLY A 174 20.34 -6.47 1.65
CA GLY A 174 20.88 -7.44 2.59
C GLY A 174 19.93 -7.68 3.77
N PHE A 175 20.53 -7.96 4.92
CA PHE A 175 19.81 -8.23 6.16
C PHE A 175 19.97 -7.08 7.15
N ASN A 176 19.03 -7.02 8.10
CA ASN A 176 19.11 -6.17 9.28
C ASN A 176 19.23 -4.66 8.95
N ALA A 177 18.63 -4.23 7.84
CA ALA A 177 18.51 -2.84 7.46
C ALA A 177 17.03 -2.52 7.20
N PHE A 178 16.50 -1.51 7.90
CA PHE A 178 15.17 -1.00 7.60
C PHE A 178 15.16 -0.33 6.23
N THR A 179 14.17 -0.70 5.42
CA THR A 179 13.96 -0.21 4.08
C THR A 179 12.50 0.20 3.93
N ASP A 180 12.26 1.37 3.34
CA ASP A 180 10.92 1.81 2.97
C ASP A 180 10.36 0.92 1.84
N TYR A 181 9.18 0.37 2.05
CA TYR A 181 8.41 -0.35 1.04
C TYR A 181 7.09 0.35 0.84
N ARG A 182 6.69 0.43 -0.43
CA ARG A 182 5.39 0.99 -0.80
C ARG A 182 4.74 0.17 -1.89
N VAL A 183 3.44 -0.07 -1.74
CA VAL A 183 2.56 -0.73 -2.71
C VAL A 183 1.37 0.18 -2.95
N ILE A 184 1.11 0.51 -4.21
CA ILE A 184 -0.05 1.29 -4.65
C ILE A 184 -0.96 0.36 -5.43
N LEU A 185 -2.21 0.25 -5.00
CA LEU A 185 -3.26 -0.51 -5.65
C LEU A 185 -4.25 0.47 -6.28
N SER A 186 -4.57 0.28 -7.55
CA SER A 186 -5.54 1.09 -8.28
C SER A 186 -6.34 0.25 -9.26
N ASP A 187 -7.36 0.83 -9.89
CA ASP A 187 -7.86 0.28 -11.15
C ASP A 187 -6.79 0.36 -12.25
N THR A 188 -7.06 -0.28 -13.40
CA THR A 188 -6.09 -0.31 -14.52
C THR A 188 -5.79 1.09 -15.08
N GLU A 189 -6.70 2.04 -14.94
CA GLU A 189 -6.48 3.44 -15.35
C GLU A 189 -5.64 4.24 -14.34
N GLY A 190 -5.57 3.82 -13.07
CA GLY A 190 -4.78 4.47 -12.03
C GLY A 190 -5.53 5.54 -11.23
N THR A 191 -6.84 5.64 -11.42
CA THR A 191 -7.67 6.74 -10.90
C THR A 191 -8.69 6.25 -9.90
N GLY A 192 -9.13 4.99 -10.02
CA GLY A 192 -10.17 4.40 -9.20
C GLY A 192 -9.68 3.33 -8.22
N SER A 193 -10.64 2.84 -7.44
CA SER A 193 -10.43 1.73 -6.51
C SER A 193 -9.97 0.46 -7.24
N PRO A 194 -8.94 -0.24 -6.74
CA PRO A 194 -8.53 -1.53 -7.30
C PRO A 194 -9.59 -2.62 -7.14
N PHE A 195 -10.59 -2.41 -6.28
CA PHE A 195 -11.67 -3.37 -5.99
C PHE A 195 -12.95 -3.10 -6.79
N GLY A 196 -12.88 -2.16 -7.74
CA GLY A 196 -13.99 -1.81 -8.63
C GLY A 196 -14.20 -2.82 -9.76
N THR A 197 -14.68 -2.34 -10.91
CA THR A 197 -14.94 -3.18 -12.09
C THR A 197 -13.99 -2.91 -13.27
N ASN A 198 -13.04 -1.99 -13.10
CA ASN A 198 -12.20 -1.45 -14.19
C ASN A 198 -10.82 -2.12 -14.25
N GLY A 199 -10.73 -3.37 -13.82
CA GLY A 199 -9.46 -4.08 -13.65
C GLY A 199 -8.72 -3.61 -12.39
N SER A 200 -7.58 -4.26 -12.13
CA SER A 200 -6.73 -3.96 -10.99
C SER A 200 -5.27 -3.86 -11.44
N LYS A 201 -4.53 -2.97 -10.78
CA LYS A 201 -3.12 -2.71 -11.07
C LYS A 201 -2.36 -2.46 -9.78
N VAL A 202 -1.11 -2.89 -9.76
CA VAL A 202 -0.19 -2.71 -8.64
C VAL A 202 1.07 -2.01 -9.12
N SER A 203 1.46 -0.94 -8.43
CA SER A 203 2.80 -0.37 -8.50
C SER A 203 3.51 -0.57 -7.18
N TYR A 204 4.74 -1.07 -7.20
CA TYR A 204 5.49 -1.38 -5.98
C TYR A 204 6.90 -0.79 -6.01
N TYR A 205 7.36 -0.37 -4.84
CA TYR A 205 8.57 0.42 -4.64
C TYR A 205 9.41 -0.15 -3.51
N GLN A 206 10.72 0.12 -3.60
CA GLN A 206 11.68 -0.15 -2.53
C GLN A 206 12.66 1.03 -2.42
N GLY A 207 12.80 1.58 -1.22
CA GLY A 207 13.68 2.71 -0.94
C GLY A 207 13.37 3.92 -1.83
N GLY A 208 12.09 4.20 -2.07
CA GLY A 208 11.62 5.26 -2.97
C GLY A 208 11.70 4.97 -4.47
N ASN A 209 12.35 3.89 -4.91
CA ASN A 209 12.46 3.53 -6.33
C ASN A 209 11.29 2.68 -6.80
N LEU A 210 10.66 3.03 -7.93
CA LEU A 210 9.66 2.17 -8.57
C LEU A 210 10.36 0.91 -9.09
N LEU A 211 9.94 -0.26 -8.62
CA LEU A 211 10.45 -1.53 -9.10
C LEU A 211 9.63 -2.05 -10.27
N GLY A 212 8.30 -1.95 -10.18
CA GLY A 212 7.43 -2.41 -11.25
C GLY A 212 6.00 -1.90 -11.13
N THR A 213 5.32 -1.92 -12.27
CA THR A 213 3.88 -1.73 -12.40
C THR A 213 3.32 -2.90 -13.18
N ILE A 214 2.31 -3.56 -12.64
CA ILE A 214 1.71 -4.78 -13.20
C ILE A 214 0.19 -4.66 -13.17
N ASP A 215 -0.45 -5.03 -14.27
CA ASP A 215 -1.88 -5.34 -14.25
C ASP A 215 -2.06 -6.73 -13.66
N ILE A 216 -3.02 -6.86 -12.75
CA ILE A 216 -3.32 -8.11 -12.05
C ILE A 216 -4.80 -8.48 -12.28
N GLY A 217 -5.16 -9.71 -11.92
CA GLY A 217 -6.54 -10.15 -11.82
C GLY A 217 -7.36 -9.19 -10.95
N GLN A 218 -8.63 -9.01 -11.33
CA GLN A 218 -9.55 -8.11 -10.64
C GLN A 218 -9.69 -8.50 -9.16
N LEU A 219 -9.29 -7.61 -8.26
CA LEU A 219 -9.52 -7.76 -6.83
C LEU A 219 -11.03 -7.66 -6.53
N SER A 220 -11.52 -8.47 -5.60
CA SER A 220 -12.92 -8.51 -5.20
C SER A 220 -13.28 -7.38 -4.25
N ALA A 221 -14.50 -6.87 -4.40
CA ALA A 221 -15.10 -5.87 -3.51
C ALA A 221 -15.30 -6.31 -2.04
N THR A 222 -14.90 -7.55 -1.69
CA THR A 222 -15.02 -8.10 -0.32
C THR A 222 -13.71 -8.67 0.23
N SER A 223 -12.58 -8.33 -0.41
CA SER A 223 -11.28 -8.94 -0.16
C SER A 223 -10.19 -7.88 0.09
N GLY A 224 -10.56 -6.70 0.55
CA GLY A 224 -9.63 -5.61 0.81
C GLY A 224 -8.88 -5.72 2.13
N TYR A 225 -8.74 -6.91 2.72
CA TYR A 225 -8.03 -7.06 3.98
C TYR A 225 -6.53 -7.17 3.73
N ILE A 226 -5.78 -6.22 4.28
CA ILE A 226 -4.33 -6.11 4.11
C ILE A 226 -3.63 -6.95 5.16
N GLY A 227 -2.76 -7.85 4.71
CA GLY A 227 -1.90 -8.70 5.52
C GLY A 227 -0.42 -8.37 5.35
N LEU A 228 0.32 -8.58 6.43
CA LEU A 228 1.78 -8.51 6.51
C LEU A 228 2.31 -9.88 6.93
N GLY A 229 3.44 -10.31 6.36
CA GLY A 229 4.00 -11.65 6.59
C GLY A 229 5.51 -11.70 6.51
N ALA A 230 6.12 -12.74 7.08
CA ALA A 230 7.55 -13.04 6.92
C ALA A 230 7.80 -14.55 6.87
N THR A 231 8.83 -15.00 6.13
CA THR A 231 9.18 -16.44 6.07
C THR A 231 10.05 -16.90 7.23
N SER A 232 11.11 -16.15 7.52
CA SER A 232 12.01 -16.37 8.63
C SER A 232 11.64 -15.34 9.68
N VAL A 233 12.57 -14.54 10.19
CA VAL A 233 12.28 -13.41 11.07
C VAL A 233 12.29 -12.12 10.26
N GLY A 234 11.21 -11.35 10.36
CA GLY A 234 11.07 -10.03 9.73
C GLY A 234 10.41 -9.04 10.68
N GLY A 235 10.63 -7.75 10.45
CA GLY A 235 10.00 -6.66 11.18
C GLY A 235 9.32 -5.68 10.24
N MET A 236 8.19 -5.11 10.68
CA MET A 236 7.53 -3.99 10.03
C MET A 236 7.24 -2.89 11.04
N ASP A 237 7.49 -1.65 10.65
CA ASP A 237 7.21 -0.46 11.43
C ASP A 237 6.62 0.64 10.55
N ASN A 238 6.06 1.69 11.17
CA ASN A 238 5.52 2.87 10.50
C ASN A 238 4.53 2.53 9.38
N LEU A 239 3.66 1.54 9.62
CA LEU A 239 2.62 1.16 8.68
C LEU A 239 1.71 2.37 8.45
N ARG A 240 1.45 2.68 7.19
CA ARG A 240 0.53 3.73 6.75
C ARG A 240 -0.28 3.27 5.56
N ILE A 241 -1.59 3.47 5.63
CA ILE A 241 -2.54 3.21 4.56
C ILE A 241 -3.27 4.51 4.26
N SER A 242 -3.26 4.92 2.99
CA SER A 242 -3.87 6.17 2.56
C SER A 242 -4.56 6.06 1.22
N SER A 243 -5.58 6.88 0.98
CA SER A 243 -6.11 7.07 -0.37
C SER A 243 -5.15 7.92 -1.20
N VAL A 244 -4.93 7.58 -2.47
CA VAL A 244 -4.17 8.41 -3.41
C VAL A 244 -5.14 9.33 -4.16
N PRO A 245 -4.96 10.65 -4.10
CA PRO A 245 -5.76 11.60 -4.87
C PRO A 245 -5.60 11.36 -6.37
N GLU A 246 -6.68 11.52 -7.13
CA GLU A 246 -6.55 11.57 -8.57
C GLU A 246 -5.63 12.73 -9.00
N PRO A 247 -4.78 12.55 -10.01
CA PRO A 247 -4.03 13.67 -10.57
C PRO A 247 -5.02 14.73 -11.08
N SER A 248 -4.91 15.95 -10.56
CA SER A 248 -5.84 17.03 -10.93
C SER A 248 -5.75 17.31 -12.44
N VAL A 249 -6.87 17.14 -13.16
CA VAL A 249 -6.99 17.37 -14.61
C VAL A 249 -6.57 18.79 -15.04
N ALA A 250 -6.48 19.72 -14.09
CA ALA A 250 -5.98 21.09 -14.27
C ALA A 250 -4.56 21.16 -14.90
N VAL A 251 -3.68 20.21 -14.63
CA VAL A 251 -2.31 20.19 -15.19
C VAL A 251 -2.33 19.82 -16.69
N MET A 252 -3.23 18.92 -17.10
CA MET A 252 -3.34 18.46 -18.49
C MET A 252 -4.08 19.48 -19.37
N ALA A 253 -5.12 20.15 -18.86
CA ALA A 253 -5.85 21.17 -19.61
C ALA A 253 -5.02 22.44 -19.86
N GLY A 254 -4.16 22.83 -18.91
CA GLY A 254 -3.27 23.97 -19.05
C GLY A 254 -2.24 23.81 -20.19
N LEU A 255 -1.73 22.60 -20.40
CA LEU A 255 -0.75 22.32 -21.44
C LEU A 255 -1.36 22.36 -22.85
N VAL A 256 -2.59 21.84 -23.01
CA VAL A 256 -3.33 21.86 -24.28
C VAL A 256 -3.81 23.27 -24.64
N GLY A 257 -4.23 24.06 -23.64
CA GLY A 257 -4.58 25.48 -23.82
C GLY A 257 -3.40 26.35 -24.29
N LEU A 258 -2.20 26.14 -23.72
CA LEU A 258 -0.99 26.84 -24.14
C LEU A 258 -0.50 26.44 -25.54
N LEU A 259 -0.68 25.16 -25.93
CA LEU A 259 -0.33 24.69 -27.28
C LEU A 259 -1.29 25.20 -28.36
N SER A 260 -2.56 25.43 -28.02
CA SER A 260 -3.56 26.00 -28.95
C SER A 260 -3.47 27.52 -29.08
N LEU A 261 -2.94 28.22 -28.07
CA LEU A 261 -2.62 29.66 -28.13
C LEU A 261 -1.34 29.98 -28.91
N ARG A 262 -0.40 29.03 -29.03
CA ARG A 262 0.89 29.27 -29.71
C ARG A 262 0.83 29.13 -31.24
N ARG A 263 -0.27 28.64 -31.80
CA ARG A 263 -0.44 28.40 -33.25
C ARG A 263 -1.14 29.54 -34.01
N ARG A 264 -1.43 30.66 -33.34
CA ARG A 264 -1.93 31.90 -33.98
C ARG A 264 -0.91 33.03 -33.82
N ARG A 265 0.18 32.94 -34.57
CA ARG A 265 0.97 34.09 -35.03
C ARG A 265 1.43 33.80 -36.45
#